data_AF-H2Z6E4-F1
#
_entry.id   AF-H2Z6E4-F1
#
_cell.length_a   1.000
_cell.length_b   1.000
_cell.length_c   1.000
_cell.angle_alpha   90.00
_cell.angle_beta   90.00
_cell.angle_gamma   90.00
#
_symmetry.space_group_name_H-M   'P 1'
#
loop_
_entity.id
_entity.type
_entity.pdbx_description
1 polymer ?
#
loop_
_entity_poly.entity_id
_entity_poly.type
_entity_poly.pdbx_seq_one_letter_code
_entity_poly.pdbx_strand_id
1 'polypeptide(L)'
;MDNGDVEAVERLTFELRSLSGCEPWMVDRMLDIYRCKEDLEQSMRTRDIDLVSRTLNIVDERGYEPELAVEVKQAKRMKKELEYLEKVRREVLNLNQGRVSEIRSYSSPPPGVYAVMKAVYLILGYDTAYLQKWTTIQSLMGKSGKEGLRRRIKEIDPRTVNLEKAQIAFSIIEQFDLAAVQELSLGLSLFYSFVRSVIDEVEKLHTGVLNAPSPFEYLRAAAPSRPNWGALGISR
;
A
#
# COMPACT_ATOMS: atom_id res chain seq x y z
N MET A 1 9.88 9.50 -27.44
CA MET A 1 10.44 10.86 -27.56
C MET A 1 10.72 11.06 -29.02
N ASP A 2 10.14 12.10 -29.61
CA ASP A 2 10.34 12.46 -31.01
C ASP A 2 11.71 13.14 -31.18
N ASN A 3 12.31 13.08 -32.36
CA ASN A 3 13.65 13.61 -32.62
C ASN A 3 13.71 15.15 -32.45
N GLY A 4 12.56 15.83 -32.59
CA GLY A 4 12.40 17.26 -32.34
C GLY A 4 12.44 17.66 -30.85
N ASP A 5 12.07 16.77 -29.93
CA ASP A 5 12.12 17.05 -28.49
C ASP A 5 13.57 17.08 -28.00
N VAL A 6 14.42 16.23 -28.55
CA VAL A 6 15.85 16.13 -28.20
C VAL A 6 16.61 17.38 -28.64
N GLU A 7 16.41 17.83 -29.88
CA GLU A 7 17.00 19.09 -30.39
C GLU A 7 16.54 20.33 -29.62
N ALA A 8 15.28 20.35 -29.16
CA ALA A 8 14.74 21.46 -28.36
C ALA A 8 15.41 21.52 -26.98
N VAL A 9 15.58 20.36 -26.33
CA VAL A 9 16.25 20.27 -25.02
C VAL A 9 17.72 20.67 -25.12
N GLU A 10 18.44 20.23 -26.16
CA GLU A 10 19.84 20.61 -26.36
C GLU A 10 20.01 22.12 -26.60
N ARG A 11 19.10 22.73 -27.36
CA ARG A 11 19.10 24.17 -27.64
C ARG A 11 18.81 24.99 -26.39
N LEU A 12 17.80 24.61 -25.61
CA LEU A 12 17.46 25.26 -24.33
C LEU A 12 18.59 25.08 -23.29
N THR A 13 19.25 23.92 -23.28
CA THR A 13 20.42 23.67 -22.43
C THR A 13 21.58 24.59 -22.80
N PHE A 14 21.84 24.76 -24.11
CA PHE A 14 22.87 25.68 -24.60
C PHE A 14 22.55 27.14 -24.26
N GLU A 15 21.30 27.57 -24.42
CA GLU A 15 20.85 28.92 -24.04
C GLU A 15 20.98 29.15 -22.53
N LEU A 16 20.59 28.19 -21.68
CA LEU A 16 20.76 28.23 -20.24
C LEU A 16 22.24 28.36 -19.82
N ARG A 17 23.14 27.61 -20.49
CA ARG A 17 24.60 27.75 -20.29
C ARG A 17 25.09 29.14 -20.64
N SER A 18 24.61 29.70 -21.76
CA SER A 18 25.03 31.03 -22.22
C SER A 18 24.45 32.18 -21.38
N LEU A 19 23.25 32.01 -20.80
CA LEU A 19 22.55 33.04 -20.03
C LEU A 19 22.95 33.08 -18.55
N SER A 20 23.34 31.94 -17.97
CA SER A 20 23.65 31.85 -16.53
C SER A 20 25.03 32.37 -16.15
N GLY A 21 25.94 32.56 -17.13
CA GLY A 21 27.34 32.92 -16.87
C GLY A 21 28.09 31.91 -16.00
N CYS A 22 27.52 30.71 -15.82
CA CYS A 22 27.99 29.66 -14.93
C CYS A 22 28.83 28.64 -15.70
N GLU A 23 29.77 27.99 -14.99
CA GLU A 23 30.56 26.91 -15.58
C GLU A 23 29.65 25.77 -16.11
N PRO A 24 29.96 25.19 -17.28
CA PRO A 24 29.10 24.19 -17.93
C PRO A 24 28.71 23.00 -17.03
N TRP A 25 29.64 22.51 -16.21
CA TRP A 25 29.40 21.40 -15.29
C TRP A 25 28.37 21.72 -14.20
N MET A 26 28.22 23.01 -13.85
CA MET A 26 27.23 23.44 -12.86
C MET A 26 25.82 23.43 -13.45
N VAL A 27 25.67 23.79 -14.72
CA VAL A 27 24.39 23.69 -15.44
C VAL A 27 23.99 22.23 -15.60
N ASP A 28 24.94 21.35 -15.96
CA ASP A 28 24.67 19.92 -16.09
C ASP A 28 24.25 19.30 -14.76
N ARG A 29 24.93 19.66 -13.67
CA ARG A 29 24.54 19.26 -12.31
C ARG A 29 23.13 19.71 -11.95
N MET A 30 22.77 20.96 -12.25
CA MET A 30 21.42 21.49 -11.96
C MET A 30 20.34 20.75 -12.75
N LEU A 31 20.60 20.45 -14.03
CA LEU A 31 19.69 19.68 -14.88
C LEU A 31 19.48 18.27 -14.36
N ASP A 32 20.55 17.60 -13.93
CA ASP A 32 20.45 16.25 -13.38
C ASP A 32 19.69 16.21 -12.05
N ILE A 33 19.90 17.20 -11.18
CA ILE A 33 19.12 17.35 -9.94
C ILE A 33 17.62 17.54 -10.26
N TYR A 34 17.30 18.38 -11.25
CA TYR A 34 15.91 18.62 -11.65
C TYR A 34 15.25 17.35 -12.21
N ARG A 35 15.96 16.61 -13.07
CA ARG A 35 15.48 15.32 -13.61
C ARG A 35 15.24 14.31 -12.51
N CYS A 36 16.19 14.15 -11.58
CA CYS A 36 16.03 13.28 -10.43
C CYS A 36 14.81 13.68 -9.60
N LYS A 37 14.58 14.98 -9.37
CA LYS A 37 13.39 15.47 -8.68
C LYS A 37 12.10 15.05 -9.40
N GLU A 38 12.02 15.33 -10.70
CA GLU A 38 10.85 14.99 -11.51
C GLU A 38 10.58 13.48 -11.52
N ASP A 39 11.61 12.66 -11.67
CA ASP A 39 11.51 11.20 -11.61
C ASP A 39 11.06 10.68 -10.23
N LEU A 40 11.55 11.29 -9.14
CA LEU A 40 11.07 10.98 -7.78
C LEU A 40 9.60 11.36 -7.62
N GLU A 41 9.18 12.55 -8.06
CA GLU A 41 7.79 12.99 -7.99
C GLU A 41 6.87 12.13 -8.88
N GLN A 42 7.31 11.78 -10.08
CA GLN A 42 6.58 10.91 -11.00
C GLN A 42 6.43 9.52 -10.41
N SER A 43 7.52 8.90 -9.97
CA SER A 43 7.47 7.57 -9.34
C SER A 43 6.60 7.54 -8.09
N MET A 44 6.59 8.63 -7.31
CA MET A 44 5.70 8.77 -6.16
C MET A 44 4.22 8.83 -6.53
N ARG A 45 3.89 9.54 -7.61
CA ARG A 45 2.51 9.62 -8.13
C ARG A 45 2.05 8.31 -8.76
N THR A 46 2.91 7.66 -9.55
CA THR A 46 2.56 6.42 -10.28
C THR A 46 2.73 5.16 -9.43
N ARG A 47 3.35 5.28 -8.25
CA ARG A 47 3.74 4.16 -7.36
C ARG A 47 4.69 3.17 -8.05
N ASP A 48 5.59 3.71 -8.88
CA ASP A 48 6.56 2.92 -9.65
C ASP A 48 7.81 2.61 -8.81
N ILE A 49 7.89 1.37 -8.31
CA ILE A 49 9.02 0.88 -7.48
C ILE A 49 10.34 0.86 -8.26
N ASP A 50 10.31 0.59 -9.56
CA ASP A 50 11.52 0.44 -10.37
C ASP A 50 12.11 1.81 -10.71
N LEU A 51 11.26 2.78 -11.07
CA LEU A 51 11.70 4.16 -11.29
C LEU A 51 12.23 4.80 -10.01
N VAL A 52 11.52 4.68 -8.87
CA VAL A 52 12.00 5.26 -7.60
C VAL A 52 13.32 4.63 -7.17
N SER A 53 13.49 3.32 -7.36
CA SER A 53 14.72 2.63 -6.98
C SER A 53 15.92 3.08 -7.80
N ARG A 54 15.77 3.18 -9.13
CA ARG A 54 16.83 3.66 -10.02
C ARG A 54 17.21 5.11 -9.71
N THR A 55 16.21 5.97 -9.53
CA THR A 55 16.42 7.39 -9.26
C THR A 55 17.12 7.61 -7.91
N LEU A 56 16.72 6.89 -6.86
CA LEU A 56 17.39 6.94 -5.56
C LEU A 56 18.86 6.51 -5.64
N ASN A 57 19.20 5.52 -6.46
CA ASN A 57 20.58 5.11 -6.65
C ASN A 57 21.39 6.20 -7.36
N ILE A 58 20.83 6.84 -8.40
CA ILE A 58 21.50 7.96 -9.09
C ILE A 58 21.76 9.12 -8.12
N VAL A 59 20.78 9.45 -7.29
CA VAL A 59 20.90 10.53 -6.28
C VAL A 59 22.00 10.22 -5.26
N ASP A 60 22.10 8.97 -4.82
CA ASP A 60 23.14 8.50 -3.88
C ASP A 60 24.54 8.54 -4.53
N GLU A 61 24.70 7.93 -5.71
CA GLU A 61 25.97 7.84 -6.44
C GLU A 61 26.53 9.22 -6.82
N ARG A 62 25.66 10.18 -7.12
CA ARG A 62 26.05 11.54 -7.54
C ARG A 62 26.05 12.57 -6.41
N GLY A 63 25.66 12.17 -5.20
CA GLY A 63 25.66 13.04 -4.02
C GLY A 63 24.65 14.18 -4.09
N TYR A 64 23.46 13.95 -4.68
CA TYR A 64 22.38 14.94 -4.79
C TYR A 64 21.39 14.92 -3.62
N GLU A 65 21.61 14.07 -2.61
CA GLU A 65 20.71 13.95 -1.44
C GLU A 65 20.52 15.27 -0.67
N PRO A 66 21.52 16.16 -0.48
CA PRO A 66 21.32 17.45 0.17
C PRO A 66 20.30 18.34 -0.55
N GLU A 67 20.32 18.37 -1.88
CA GLU A 67 19.41 19.17 -2.70
C GLU A 67 18.01 18.58 -2.83
N LEU A 68 17.89 17.26 -2.68
CA LEU A 68 16.65 16.50 -2.83
C LEU A 68 16.17 15.86 -1.52
N ALA A 69 16.57 16.42 -0.37
CA ALA A 69 16.41 15.77 0.93
C ALA A 69 14.94 15.42 1.25
N VAL A 70 13.99 16.27 0.86
CA VAL A 70 12.55 16.05 1.11
C VAL A 70 12.02 14.93 0.22
N GLU A 71 12.28 15.01 -1.08
CA GLU A 71 11.85 14.06 -2.10
C GLU A 71 12.46 12.69 -1.85
N VAL A 72 13.76 12.63 -1.53
CA VAL A 72 14.47 11.39 -1.17
C VAL A 72 13.85 10.75 0.06
N LYS A 73 13.55 11.53 1.11
CA LYS A 73 12.91 11.00 2.32
C LYS A 73 11.52 10.43 2.04
N GLN A 74 10.71 11.15 1.27
CA GLN A 74 9.37 10.71 0.88
C GLN A 74 9.41 9.46 -0.02
N ALA A 75 10.30 9.45 -1.00
CA ALA A 75 10.53 8.35 -1.92
C ALA A 75 11.02 7.08 -1.21
N LYS A 76 12.03 7.19 -0.33
CA LYS A 76 12.53 6.07 0.50
C LYS A 76 11.41 5.51 1.38
N ARG A 77 10.58 6.37 1.97
CA ARG A 77 9.42 5.94 2.77
C ARG A 77 8.40 5.17 1.91
N MET A 78 7.97 5.75 0.79
CA MET A 78 7.04 5.10 -0.13
C MET A 78 7.58 3.73 -0.57
N LYS A 79 8.83 3.68 -1.04
CA LYS A 79 9.45 2.46 -1.55
C LYS A 79 9.37 1.34 -0.51
N LYS A 80 9.79 1.62 0.72
CA LYS A 80 9.74 0.67 1.83
C LYS A 80 8.33 0.15 2.09
N GLU A 81 7.33 1.03 2.02
CA GLU A 81 5.93 0.68 2.25
C GLU A 81 5.37 -0.22 1.13
N LEU A 82 5.67 0.09 -0.14
CA LEU A 82 5.27 -0.73 -1.29
C LEU A 82 5.97 -2.09 -1.29
N GLU A 83 7.27 -2.14 -0.97
CA GLU A 83 8.02 -3.39 -0.80
C GLU A 83 7.43 -4.26 0.31
N TYR A 84 7.01 -3.64 1.42
CA TYR A 84 6.33 -4.34 2.51
C TYR A 84 4.97 -4.90 2.07
N LEU A 85 4.16 -4.11 1.36
CA LEU A 85 2.89 -4.58 0.79
C LEU A 85 3.11 -5.79 -0.15
N GLU A 86 4.09 -5.73 -1.05
CA GLU A 86 4.43 -6.85 -1.93
C GLU A 86 4.95 -8.07 -1.17
N LYS A 87 5.74 -7.86 -0.12
CA LYS A 87 6.20 -8.94 0.77
C LYS A 87 5.00 -9.66 1.40
N VAL A 88 4.11 -8.92 2.06
CA VAL A 88 2.96 -9.52 2.76
C VAL A 88 1.99 -10.16 1.76
N ARG A 89 1.78 -9.55 0.58
CA ARG A 89 1.01 -10.18 -0.51
C ARG A 89 1.59 -11.53 -0.90
N ARG A 90 2.91 -11.63 -1.12
CA ARG A 90 3.59 -12.89 -1.43
C ARG A 90 3.45 -13.91 -0.30
N GLU A 91 3.59 -13.50 0.95
CA GLU A 91 3.42 -14.38 2.11
C GLU A 91 1.99 -14.96 2.18
N VAL A 92 0.96 -14.14 1.96
CA VAL A 92 -0.43 -14.60 1.89
C VAL A 92 -0.64 -15.54 0.70
N LEU A 93 -0.09 -15.23 -0.47
CA LEU A 93 -0.20 -16.11 -1.64
C LEU A 93 0.51 -17.46 -1.40
N ASN A 94 1.60 -17.46 -0.63
CA ASN A 94 2.37 -18.66 -0.29
C ASN A 94 1.87 -19.40 0.95
N LEU A 95 0.77 -18.95 1.57
CA LEU A 95 0.14 -19.69 2.67
C LEU A 95 -0.16 -21.12 2.24
N ASN A 96 0.19 -22.07 3.10
CA ASN A 96 -0.18 -23.46 2.91
C ASN A 96 -1.70 -23.59 2.89
N GLN A 97 -2.23 -24.37 1.94
CA GLN A 97 -3.64 -24.70 1.81
C GLN A 97 -4.25 -25.25 3.11
N GLY A 98 -3.45 -25.93 3.94
CA GLY A 98 -3.88 -26.38 5.27
C GLY A 98 -4.36 -25.24 6.18
N ARG A 99 -3.63 -24.12 6.24
CA ARG A 99 -4.00 -22.95 7.07
C ARG A 99 -5.24 -22.24 6.55
N VAL A 100 -5.37 -22.13 5.23
CA VAL A 100 -6.59 -21.56 4.62
C VAL A 100 -7.80 -22.46 4.90
N SER A 101 -7.60 -23.78 4.86
CA SER A 101 -8.63 -24.77 5.16
C SER A 101 -9.02 -24.76 6.65
N GLU A 102 -8.05 -24.58 7.54
CA GLU A 102 -8.28 -24.39 8.98
C GLU A 102 -9.18 -23.18 9.23
N ILE A 103 -8.81 -21.99 8.72
CA ILE A 103 -9.63 -20.77 8.83
C ILE A 103 -11.02 -21.01 8.27
N ARG A 104 -11.16 -21.71 7.14
CA ARG A 104 -12.46 -21.98 6.53
C ARG A 104 -13.31 -22.96 7.35
N SER A 105 -12.69 -23.89 8.07
CA SER A 105 -13.36 -25.02 8.73
C SER A 105 -14.14 -24.66 9.98
N TYR A 106 -13.93 -23.48 10.57
CA TYR A 106 -14.69 -23.05 11.75
C TYR A 106 -16.20 -23.07 11.48
N SER A 107 -16.94 -23.82 12.27
CA SER A 107 -18.41 -23.76 12.27
C SER A 107 -18.92 -22.47 12.91
N SER A 108 -18.25 -22.03 13.98
CA SER A 108 -18.44 -20.75 14.67
C SER A 108 -17.07 -20.08 14.80
N PRO A 109 -16.71 -19.12 13.93
CA PRO A 109 -15.39 -18.53 13.92
C PRO A 109 -15.19 -17.62 15.15
N PRO A 110 -13.98 -17.59 15.74
CA PRO A 110 -13.59 -16.52 16.65
C PRO A 110 -13.85 -15.15 16.00
N PRO A 111 -14.34 -14.14 16.73
CA PRO A 111 -14.72 -12.88 16.09
C PRO A 111 -13.59 -12.15 15.38
N GLY A 112 -12.34 -12.33 15.81
CA GLY A 112 -11.16 -11.84 15.07
C GLY A 112 -10.99 -12.53 13.71
N VAL A 113 -11.23 -13.85 13.63
CA VAL A 113 -11.23 -14.60 12.36
C VAL A 113 -12.29 -14.05 11.41
N TYR A 114 -13.52 -13.90 11.91
CA TYR A 114 -14.63 -13.36 11.13
C TYR A 114 -14.35 -11.94 10.65
N ALA A 115 -13.87 -11.07 11.53
CA ALA A 115 -13.59 -9.67 11.26
C ALA A 115 -12.50 -9.49 10.19
N VAL A 116 -11.36 -10.17 10.35
CA VAL A 116 -10.25 -10.07 9.40
C VAL A 116 -10.68 -10.58 8.03
N MET A 117 -11.33 -11.75 7.95
CA MET A 117 -11.77 -12.28 6.66
C MET A 117 -12.87 -11.43 6.02
N LYS A 118 -13.77 -10.83 6.80
CA LYS A 118 -14.74 -9.85 6.30
C LYS A 118 -14.04 -8.64 5.70
N ALA A 119 -13.03 -8.10 6.38
CA ALA A 119 -12.24 -6.98 5.90
C ALA A 119 -11.48 -7.31 4.60
N VAL A 120 -10.91 -8.52 4.48
CA VAL A 120 -10.32 -9.03 3.22
C VAL A 120 -11.32 -8.93 2.08
N TYR A 121 -12.53 -9.48 2.23
CA TYR A 121 -13.51 -9.46 1.14
C TYR A 121 -14.07 -8.07 0.86
N LEU A 122 -14.14 -7.17 1.84
CA LEU A 122 -14.53 -5.77 1.63
C LEU A 122 -13.55 -5.05 0.70
N ILE A 123 -12.24 -5.15 0.95
CA ILE A 123 -11.23 -4.51 0.07
C ILE A 123 -11.17 -5.17 -1.31
N LEU A 124 -11.56 -6.45 -1.43
CA LEU A 124 -11.72 -7.15 -2.71
C LEU A 124 -13.01 -6.74 -3.47
N GLY A 125 -13.80 -5.81 -2.93
CA GLY A 125 -14.94 -5.18 -3.60
C GLY A 125 -16.31 -5.79 -3.29
N TYR A 126 -16.43 -6.72 -2.35
CA TYR A 126 -17.74 -7.25 -1.93
C TYR A 126 -18.51 -6.25 -1.07
N ASP A 127 -19.84 -6.37 -1.03
CA ASP A 127 -20.69 -5.47 -0.25
C ASP A 127 -20.83 -5.92 1.21
N THR A 128 -20.90 -4.94 2.11
CA THR A 128 -21.07 -5.17 3.55
C THR A 128 -22.32 -5.98 3.88
N ALA A 129 -23.43 -5.74 3.18
CA ALA A 129 -24.68 -6.47 3.36
C ALA A 129 -24.54 -7.97 2.98
N TYR A 130 -23.70 -8.27 2.00
CA TYR A 130 -23.43 -9.65 1.58
C TYR A 130 -22.53 -10.39 2.57
N LEU A 131 -21.62 -9.68 3.22
CA LEU A 131 -20.64 -10.25 4.16
C LEU A 131 -21.13 -10.30 5.62
N GLN A 132 -22.44 -10.45 5.86
CA GLN A 132 -23.01 -10.49 7.22
C GLN A 132 -23.02 -11.89 7.85
N LYS A 133 -22.90 -12.94 7.04
CA LYS A 133 -22.94 -14.34 7.51
C LYS A 133 -21.59 -15.01 7.25
N TRP A 134 -21.05 -15.68 8.26
CA TRP A 134 -19.81 -16.44 8.12
C TRP A 134 -19.88 -17.49 7.01
N THR A 135 -21.02 -18.17 6.86
CA THR A 135 -21.23 -19.15 5.78
C THR A 135 -21.04 -18.56 4.38
N THR A 136 -21.33 -17.26 4.21
CA THR A 136 -21.06 -16.56 2.95
C THR A 136 -19.56 -16.39 2.74
N ILE A 137 -18.82 -15.95 3.76
CA ILE A 137 -17.36 -15.82 3.71
C ILE A 137 -16.70 -17.19 3.46
N GLN A 138 -17.15 -18.26 4.14
CA GLN A 138 -16.66 -19.63 3.91
C GLN A 138 -16.89 -20.10 2.48
N SER A 139 -18.04 -19.75 1.87
CA SER A 139 -18.34 -20.05 0.48
C SER A 139 -17.38 -19.33 -0.46
N LEU A 140 -17.13 -18.03 -0.22
CA LEU A 140 -16.16 -17.24 -0.98
C LEU A 140 -14.74 -17.81 -0.91
N MET A 141 -14.31 -18.24 0.29
CA MET A 141 -13.00 -18.88 0.48
C MET A 141 -12.86 -20.21 -0.29
N GLY A 142 -13.97 -20.87 -0.59
CA GLY A 142 -14.00 -22.10 -1.37
C GLY A 142 -14.04 -21.90 -2.88
N LYS A 143 -14.21 -20.66 -3.37
CA LYS A 143 -14.23 -20.40 -4.81
C LYS A 143 -12.85 -20.60 -5.44
N SER A 144 -12.83 -20.99 -6.71
CA SER A 144 -11.63 -21.21 -7.51
C SER A 144 -11.65 -20.36 -8.80
N GLY A 145 -10.54 -20.38 -9.55
CA GLY A 145 -10.44 -19.63 -10.81
C GLY A 145 -10.47 -18.12 -10.61
N LYS A 146 -11.24 -17.40 -11.45
CA LYS A 146 -11.39 -15.93 -11.42
C LYS A 146 -11.89 -15.40 -10.08
N GLU A 147 -12.78 -16.17 -9.45
CA GLU A 147 -13.40 -15.80 -8.18
C GLU A 147 -12.60 -16.26 -6.96
N GLY A 148 -11.51 -17.00 -7.16
CA GLY A 148 -10.73 -17.56 -6.06
C GLY A 148 -9.93 -16.50 -5.30
N LEU A 149 -9.92 -16.63 -3.98
CA LEU A 149 -9.25 -15.69 -3.05
C LEU A 149 -7.81 -15.37 -3.46
N ARG A 150 -7.01 -16.41 -3.77
CA ARG A 150 -5.62 -16.26 -4.22
C ARG A 150 -5.49 -15.36 -5.45
N ARG A 151 -6.36 -15.55 -6.46
CA ARG A 151 -6.30 -14.76 -7.69
C ARG A 151 -6.68 -13.31 -7.42
N ARG A 152 -7.74 -13.08 -6.65
CA ARG A 152 -8.18 -11.72 -6.29
C ARG A 152 -7.15 -10.97 -5.44
N ILE A 153 -6.43 -11.66 -4.53
CA ILE A 153 -5.32 -11.08 -3.76
C ILE A 153 -4.12 -10.73 -4.66
N LYS A 154 -3.86 -11.55 -5.68
CA LYS A 154 -2.78 -11.28 -6.65
C LYS A 154 -3.11 -10.07 -7.53
N GLU A 155 -4.37 -9.92 -7.94
CA GLU A 155 -4.80 -8.92 -8.92
C GLU A 155 -5.27 -7.59 -8.29
N ILE A 156 -5.42 -7.51 -6.96
CA ILE A 156 -5.88 -6.29 -6.30
C ILE A 156 -4.88 -5.14 -6.47
N ASP A 157 -5.41 -4.03 -6.98
CA ASP A 157 -4.74 -2.75 -7.11
C ASP A 157 -5.36 -1.75 -6.12
N PRO A 158 -4.60 -1.27 -5.12
CA PRO A 158 -5.05 -0.27 -4.15
C PRO A 158 -5.65 0.99 -4.77
N ARG A 159 -5.24 1.39 -5.99
CA ARG A 159 -5.80 2.55 -6.71
C ARG A 159 -7.26 2.37 -7.11
N THR A 160 -7.73 1.13 -7.18
CA THR A 160 -9.09 0.77 -7.61
C THR A 160 -9.99 0.38 -6.44
N VAL A 161 -9.45 0.28 -5.23
CA VAL A 161 -10.21 -0.07 -4.04
C VAL A 161 -11.11 1.11 -3.65
N ASN A 162 -12.39 0.82 -3.43
CA ASN A 162 -13.35 1.83 -2.99
C ASN A 162 -13.00 2.35 -1.58
N LEU A 163 -12.89 3.67 -1.43
CA LEU A 163 -12.50 4.32 -0.17
C LEU A 163 -13.45 4.00 0.99
N GLU A 164 -14.76 4.05 0.77
CA GLU A 164 -15.76 3.75 1.81
C GLU A 164 -15.63 2.31 2.30
N LYS A 165 -15.41 1.36 1.38
CA LYS A 165 -15.15 -0.04 1.74
C LYS A 165 -13.85 -0.19 2.53
N ALA A 166 -12.80 0.57 2.19
CA ALA A 166 -11.56 0.60 2.95
C ALA A 166 -11.75 1.17 4.36
N GLN A 167 -12.54 2.24 4.52
CA GLN A 167 -12.90 2.82 5.82
C GLN A 167 -13.68 1.85 6.71
N ILE A 168 -14.64 1.11 6.12
CA ILE A 168 -15.39 0.09 6.86
C ILE A 168 -14.48 -1.10 7.21
N ALA A 169 -13.61 -1.52 6.29
CA ALA A 169 -12.63 -2.57 6.58
C ALA A 169 -11.67 -2.15 7.70
N PHE A 170 -11.24 -0.88 7.71
CA PHE A 170 -10.40 -0.29 8.75
C PHE A 170 -11.09 -0.32 10.11
N SER A 171 -12.33 0.17 10.20
CA SER A 171 -13.06 0.20 11.47
C SER A 171 -13.35 -1.19 12.05
N ILE A 172 -13.38 -2.22 11.20
CA ILE A 172 -13.47 -3.62 11.62
C ILE A 172 -12.14 -4.10 12.21
N ILE A 173 -11.02 -3.90 11.50
CA ILE A 173 -9.73 -4.48 11.91
C ILE A 173 -9.02 -3.70 13.02
N GLU A 174 -9.24 -2.37 13.14
CA GLU A 174 -8.63 -1.52 14.17
C GLU A 174 -9.05 -1.93 15.61
N GLN A 175 -10.11 -2.74 15.74
CA GLN A 175 -10.57 -3.28 17.03
C GLN A 175 -9.67 -4.38 17.58
N PHE A 176 -8.73 -4.87 16.78
CA PHE A 176 -7.83 -5.97 17.11
C PHE A 176 -6.39 -5.49 16.96
N ASP A 177 -5.51 -5.92 17.88
CA ASP A 177 -4.08 -5.74 17.69
C ASP A 177 -3.48 -6.95 16.94
N LEU A 178 -2.34 -6.74 16.30
CA LEU A 178 -1.67 -7.80 15.53
C LEU A 178 -1.28 -8.99 16.41
N ALA A 179 -0.92 -8.76 17.67
CA ALA A 179 -0.51 -9.80 18.61
C ALA A 179 -1.67 -10.76 18.90
N ALA A 180 -2.86 -10.23 19.17
CA ALA A 180 -4.10 -10.97 19.36
C ALA A 180 -4.44 -11.83 18.14
N VAL A 181 -4.32 -11.26 16.95
CA VAL A 181 -4.61 -11.98 15.70
C VAL A 181 -3.59 -13.12 15.50
N GLN A 182 -2.32 -12.90 15.87
CA GLN A 182 -1.29 -13.93 15.82
C GLN A 182 -1.55 -15.08 16.79
N GLU A 183 -2.04 -14.80 18.00
CA GLU A 183 -2.43 -15.82 18.98
C GLU A 183 -3.56 -16.71 18.46
N LEU A 184 -4.49 -16.15 17.68
CA LEU A 184 -5.55 -16.93 17.04
C LEU A 184 -5.02 -17.80 15.90
N SER A 185 -4.22 -17.23 15.00
CA SER A 185 -3.62 -17.97 13.89
C SER A 185 -2.54 -17.16 13.17
N LEU A 186 -1.39 -17.78 12.95
CA LEU A 186 -0.34 -17.25 12.06
C LEU A 186 -0.83 -17.05 10.61
N GLY A 187 -1.81 -17.83 10.16
CA GLY A 187 -2.39 -17.62 8.83
C GLY A 187 -3.25 -16.37 8.77
N LEU A 188 -4.00 -16.11 9.85
CA LEU A 188 -4.88 -14.95 9.96
C LEU A 188 -4.09 -13.64 10.09
N SER A 189 -2.97 -13.66 10.81
CA SER A 189 -2.13 -12.47 10.96
C SER A 189 -1.56 -11.97 9.63
N LEU A 190 -1.24 -12.87 8.70
CA LEU A 190 -0.84 -12.48 7.35
C LEU A 190 -1.98 -11.81 6.57
N PHE A 191 -3.22 -12.32 6.67
CA PHE A 191 -4.39 -11.65 6.09
C PHE A 191 -4.64 -10.28 6.72
N TYR A 192 -4.49 -10.17 8.05
CA TYR A 192 -4.61 -8.90 8.76
C TYR A 192 -3.57 -7.88 8.26
N SER A 193 -2.29 -8.26 8.23
CA SER A 193 -1.21 -7.40 7.74
C SER A 193 -1.41 -7.01 6.28
N PHE A 194 -1.91 -7.92 5.45
CA PHE A 194 -2.21 -7.65 4.06
C PHE A 194 -3.31 -6.60 3.91
N VAL A 195 -4.46 -6.82 4.57
CA VAL A 195 -5.57 -5.86 4.52
C VAL A 195 -5.15 -4.50 5.05
N ARG A 196 -4.42 -4.48 6.17
CA ARG A 196 -3.88 -3.24 6.72
C ARG A 196 -2.99 -2.51 5.72
N SER A 197 -2.05 -3.21 5.10
CA SER A 197 -1.14 -2.63 4.11
C SER A 197 -1.89 -2.06 2.90
N VAL A 198 -2.95 -2.74 2.43
CA VAL A 198 -3.80 -2.22 1.34
C VAL A 198 -4.57 -0.98 1.78
N ILE A 199 -5.15 -0.98 2.98
CA ILE A 199 -5.89 0.19 3.49
C ILE A 199 -4.98 1.39 3.67
N ASP A 200 -3.80 1.20 4.28
CA ASP A 200 -2.81 2.27 4.46
C ASP A 200 -2.38 2.85 3.11
N GLU A 201 -2.33 2.01 2.07
CA GLU A 201 -2.04 2.43 0.70
C GLU A 201 -3.18 3.23 0.08
N VAL A 202 -4.43 2.79 0.23
CA VAL A 202 -5.64 3.51 -0.21
C VAL A 202 -5.71 4.89 0.46
N GLU A 203 -5.43 4.95 1.76
CA GLU A 203 -5.38 6.21 2.52
C GLU A 203 -4.36 7.18 1.95
N LYS A 204 -3.15 6.72 1.65
CA LYS A 204 -2.07 7.54 1.08
C LYS A 204 -2.41 8.05 -0.32
N LEU A 205 -2.99 7.18 -1.15
CA LEU A 205 -3.44 7.57 -2.49
C LEU A 205 -4.55 8.62 -2.42
N HIS A 206 -5.40 8.59 -1.40
CA HIS A 206 -6.43 9.60 -1.20
C HIS A 206 -5.92 10.91 -0.59
N THR A 207 -4.96 10.82 0.34
CA THR A 207 -4.36 12.00 0.98
C THR A 207 -3.30 12.71 0.11
N GLY A 208 -2.76 12.03 -0.91
CA GLY A 208 -1.65 12.48 -1.74
C GLY A 208 -2.00 13.21 -3.04
N VAL A 209 -2.41 14.49 -2.94
CA VAL A 209 -2.12 15.67 -3.80
C VAL A 209 -2.34 16.97 -2.99
N LEU A 210 -3.11 16.97 -1.89
CA LEU A 210 -3.63 18.19 -1.25
C LEU A 210 -3.30 18.43 0.24
N ASN A 211 -2.36 17.70 0.87
CA ASN A 211 -2.16 17.76 2.34
C ASN A 211 -3.49 17.60 3.12
N ALA A 212 -4.44 16.85 2.55
CA ALA A 212 -5.75 16.68 3.16
C ALA A 212 -5.62 15.84 4.44
N PRO A 213 -6.40 16.17 5.50
CA PRO A 213 -6.46 15.34 6.70
C PRO A 213 -6.87 13.92 6.33
N SER A 214 -6.36 12.94 7.07
CA SER A 214 -6.59 11.54 6.77
C SER A 214 -8.09 11.24 6.79
N PRO A 215 -8.65 10.57 5.76
CA PRO A 215 -10.03 10.13 5.77
C PRO A 215 -10.29 9.02 6.81
N PHE A 216 -9.27 8.60 7.57
CA PHE A 216 -9.35 7.64 8.65
C PHE A 216 -9.11 8.27 10.02
N GLU A 217 -8.80 9.57 10.08
CA GLU A 217 -8.46 10.26 11.34
C GLU A 217 -9.59 10.20 12.37
N TYR A 218 -10.82 10.47 11.94
CA TYR A 218 -12.00 10.35 12.80
C TYR A 218 -12.28 8.91 13.23
N LEU A 219 -11.93 7.92 12.39
CA LEU A 219 -12.08 6.50 12.73
C LEU A 219 -11.09 6.08 13.80
N ARG A 220 -9.84 6.56 13.72
CA ARG A 220 -8.83 6.33 14.76
C ARG A 220 -9.23 6.99 16.08
N ALA A 221 -9.78 8.21 16.03
CA ALA A 221 -10.25 8.91 17.23
C ALA A 221 -11.44 8.18 17.90
N ALA A 222 -12.27 7.50 17.12
CA ALA A 222 -13.39 6.71 17.61
C ALA A 222 -13.02 5.26 17.99
N ALA A 223 -11.80 4.81 17.68
CA ALA A 223 -11.38 3.44 17.96
C ALA A 223 -11.22 3.21 19.48
N PRO A 224 -11.66 2.05 20.00
CA PRO A 224 -11.55 1.77 21.42
C PRO A 224 -10.07 1.71 21.84
N SER A 225 -9.72 2.35 22.96
CA SER A 225 -8.33 2.43 23.47
C SER A 225 -7.74 1.07 23.90
N ARG A 226 -8.56 0.03 23.95
CA ARG A 226 -8.16 -1.35 24.25
C ARG A 226 -8.87 -2.30 23.29
N PRO A 227 -8.19 -3.35 22.79
CA PRO A 227 -8.82 -4.37 21.97
C PRO A 227 -10.01 -4.98 22.71
N ASN A 228 -11.11 -5.24 22.00
CA ASN A 228 -12.29 -5.84 22.61
C ASN A 228 -12.10 -7.35 22.80
N TRP A 229 -11.27 -7.73 23.77
CA TRP A 229 -10.92 -9.12 24.10
C TRP A 229 -12.14 -9.97 24.50
N GLY A 230 -13.16 -9.36 25.13
CA GLY A 230 -14.40 -10.05 25.50
C GLY A 230 -15.23 -10.49 24.29
N ALA A 231 -15.11 -9.76 23.17
CA ALA A 231 -15.71 -10.16 21.91
C ALA A 231 -14.88 -11.23 21.18
N LEU A 232 -13.63 -11.52 21.56
CA LEU A 232 -12.77 -12.50 20.87
C LEU A 232 -12.99 -13.95 21.31
N GLY A 233 -13.80 -14.21 22.33
CA GLY A 233 -14.01 -15.56 22.87
C GLY A 233 -12.76 -16.17 23.53
N ILE A 234 -11.74 -15.35 23.78
CA ILE A 234 -10.51 -15.75 24.46
C ILE A 234 -10.71 -15.44 25.95
N SER A 235 -11.02 -16.47 26.74
CA SER A 235 -10.95 -16.40 28.20
C SER A 235 -9.47 -16.37 28.62
N ARG A 236 -9.13 -15.50 29.58
CA ARG A 236 -7.82 -15.51 30.25
C ARG A 236 -7.57 -16.84 30.96
#